data_AF-A0A9Q8Q0K0-F1
#
_entry.id   AF-A0A9Q8Q0K0-F1
#
_cell.length_a   1.000
_cell.length_b   1.000
_cell.length_c   1.000
_cell.angle_alpha   90.00
_cell.angle_beta   90.00
_cell.angle_gamma   90.00
#
_symmetry.space_group_name_H-M   'P 1'
#
loop_
_entity.id
_entity.type
_entity.pdbx_description
1 polymer ?
#
loop_
_entity_poly.entity_id
_entity_poly.type
_entity_poly.pdbx_seq_one_letter_code
_entity_poly.pdbx_strand_id
1 'polypeptide(L)' 'MKQNTVKSKQISYRLRPEVAEFLENYAARTHRSIQGMLDTIMDRVIDKEEKGESIIQ' A
#
# COMPACT_ATOMS: atom_id res chain seq x y z
N MET A 1 -34.22 -10.11 -3.55
CA MET A 1 -32.97 -9.36 -3.80
C MET A 1 -31.85 -10.38 -4.01
N LYS A 2 -31.33 -10.52 -5.23
CA LYS A 2 -30.23 -11.46 -5.51
C LYS A 2 -28.92 -10.85 -4.99
N GLN A 3 -28.36 -11.46 -3.95
CA GLN A 3 -27.00 -11.16 -3.48
C GLN A 3 -26.03 -11.64 -4.58
N ASN A 4 -25.60 -10.72 -5.42
CA ASN A 4 -24.39 -10.93 -6.23
C ASN A 4 -23.20 -10.82 -5.26
N THR A 5 -22.93 -11.89 -4.52
CA THR A 5 -21.68 -12.04 -3.78
C THR A 5 -20.58 -12.14 -4.82
N VAL A 6 -20.03 -10.98 -5.19
CA VAL A 6 -18.75 -10.90 -5.88
C VAL A 6 -17.78 -11.61 -4.96
N LYS A 7 -17.49 -12.88 -5.24
CA LYS A 7 -16.34 -13.60 -4.69
C LYS A 7 -15.11 -12.88 -5.26
N SER A 8 -14.81 -11.70 -4.71
CA SER A 8 -13.52 -11.08 -4.91
C SER A 8 -12.54 -12.12 -4.37
N LYS A 9 -11.81 -12.77 -5.28
CA LYS A 9 -10.71 -13.63 -4.87
C LYS A 9 -9.85 -12.74 -3.98
N GLN A 10 -9.76 -13.04 -2.69
CA GLN A 10 -8.88 -12.32 -1.79
C GLN A 10 -7.47 -12.60 -2.31
N ILE A 11 -6.96 -11.71 -3.15
CA ILE A 11 -5.59 -11.76 -3.62
C ILE A 11 -4.78 -11.42 -2.38
N SER A 12 -4.25 -12.45 -1.70
CA SER A 12 -3.29 -12.24 -0.63
C SER A 12 -2.02 -11.71 -1.28
N TYR A 13 -1.91 -10.40 -1.38
CA TYR A 13 -0.68 -9.79 -1.83
C TYR A 13 0.38 -10.01 -0.76
N ARG A 14 1.44 -10.75 -1.11
CA ARG A 14 2.62 -10.91 -0.27
C ARG A 14 3.67 -9.91 -0.75
N LEU A 15 4.14 -9.08 0.19
CA LEU A 15 5.26 -8.19 -0.08
C LEU A 15 6.48 -9.02 -0.50
N ARG A 16 7.24 -8.48 -1.47
CA ARG A 16 8.54 -9.05 -1.79
C ARG A 16 9.47 -8.91 -0.57
N PRO A 17 10.39 -9.85 -0.32
CA PRO A 17 11.24 -9.85 0.87
C PRO A 17 11.97 -8.52 1.10
N GLU A 18 12.54 -7.94 0.04
CA GLU A 18 13.28 -6.68 0.10
C GLU A 18 12.38 -5.49 0.47
N VAL A 19 11.10 -5.55 0.09
CA VAL A 19 10.13 -4.52 0.48
C VAL A 19 9.80 -4.70 1.96
N ALA A 20 9.48 -5.92 2.40
CA ALA A 20 9.16 -6.19 3.80
C ALA A 20 10.28 -5.76 4.75
N GLU A 21 11.53 -6.11 4.43
CA GLU A 21 12.72 -5.71 5.20
C GLU A 21 12.88 -4.19 5.27
N PHE A 22 12.64 -3.49 4.15
CA PHE A 22 12.66 -2.03 4.14
C PHE A 22 11.57 -1.44 5.07
N LEU A 23 10.33 -1.94 4.99
CA LEU A 23 9.23 -1.42 5.82
C LEU A 23 9.49 -1.70 7.32
N GLU A 24 9.96 -2.89 7.66
CA GLU A 24 10.27 -3.30 9.04
C GLU A 24 11.38 -2.46 9.67
N ASN A 25 12.50 -2.29 8.94
CA ASN A 25 13.63 -1.47 9.41
C ASN A 25 13.21 0.00 9.60
N TYR A 26 12.38 0.52 8.70
CA TYR A 26 11.91 1.90 8.80
C TYR A 26 10.92 2.10 9.94
N ALA A 27 9.97 1.17 10.11
CA ALA A 27 9.01 1.17 11.21
C ALA A 27 9.74 1.16 12.58
N ALA A 28 10.76 0.32 12.72
CA ALA A 28 11.61 0.27 13.92
C ALA A 28 12.29 1.61 14.23
N ARG A 29 12.77 2.32 13.18
CA ARG A 29 13.46 3.60 13.33
C ARG A 29 12.54 4.78 13.60
N THR A 30 11.32 4.75 13.09
CA THR A 30 10.38 5.88 13.15
C THR A 30 9.30 5.73 14.21
N HIS A 31 9.29 4.61 14.93
CA HIS A 31 8.24 4.24 15.88
C HIS A 31 6.83 4.29 15.26
N ARG A 32 6.72 4.06 13.96
CA ARG A 32 5.45 4.01 13.22
C ARG A 32 5.11 2.58 12.83
N SER A 33 3.83 2.28 12.70
CA SER A 33 3.38 1.00 12.14
C SER A 33 3.71 0.95 10.64
N ILE A 34 3.94 -0.28 10.14
CA ILE A 34 4.10 -0.52 8.70
C ILE A 34 2.90 0.00 7.92
N GLN A 35 1.68 -0.19 8.47
CA GLN A 35 0.44 0.32 7.86
C GLN A 35 0.46 1.85 7.72
N GLY A 36 0.74 2.59 8.79
CA GLY A 36 0.77 4.06 8.71
C GLY A 36 1.87 4.60 7.78
N MET A 37 2.92 3.82 7.57
CA MET A 37 3.94 4.16 6.58
C MET A 37 3.46 3.89 5.15
N LEU A 38 2.77 2.78 4.90
CA LEU A 38 2.13 2.53 3.61
C LEU A 38 1.12 3.63 3.29
N ASP A 39 0.30 4.05 4.26
CA ASP A 39 -0.64 5.16 4.08
C ASP A 39 0.11 6.45 3.67
N THR A 40 1.21 6.77 4.35
CA THR A 40 2.05 7.94 4.01
C THR A 40 2.63 7.85 2.58
N ILE A 41 3.02 6.66 2.14
CA ILE A 41 3.53 6.44 0.78
C ILE A 41 2.38 6.62 -0.22
N MET A 42 1.21 6.07 0.07
CA MET A 42 0.02 6.17 -0.77
C MET A 42 -0.47 7.61 -0.90
N ASP A 43 -0.46 8.41 0.18
CA ASP A 43 -0.83 9.83 0.12
C ASP A 43 0.06 10.60 -0.86
N ARG A 44 1.36 10.31 -0.88
CA ARG A 44 2.31 10.93 -1.82
C ARG A 44 2.10 10.47 -3.25
N VAL A 45 1.72 9.20 -3.43
CA VAL A 45 1.35 8.67 -4.73
C VAL A 45 0.11 9.38 -5.25
N ILE A 46 -0.95 9.48 -4.43
CA ILE A 46 -2.20 10.17 -4.76
C ILE A 46 -1.91 11.63 -5.14
N ASP A 47 -1.17 12.37 -4.34
CA ASP A 47 -0.81 13.77 -4.61
C ASP A 47 -0.06 13.94 -5.94
N LYS A 48 0.84 13.01 -6.29
CA LYS A 48 1.55 13.02 -7.58
C LYS A 48 0.66 12.67 -8.77
N GLU A 49 -0.24 11.71 -8.62
CA GLU A 49 -1.22 11.34 -9.64
C GLU A 49 -2.18 12.51 -9.89
N GLU A 50 -2.68 13.17 -8.83
CA GLU A 50 -3.56 14.34 -8.93
C GLU A 50 -2.88 15.52 -9.65
N LYS A 51 -1.57 15.66 -9.49
CA LYS A 51 -0.76 16.67 -10.19
C LYS A 51 -0.36 16.26 -11.61
N GLY A 52 -0.66 15.03 -12.03
CA GLY A 52 -0.23 14.48 -13.33
C GLY A 52 1.28 14.26 -13.44
N GLU A 53 1.99 14.19 -12.30
CA GLU A 53 3.45 14.02 -12.22
C GLU A 53 3.89 12.56 -12.25
N SER A 54 2.97 11.63 -11.98
CA SER A 54 3.22 10.19 -12.00
C SER A 54 2.05 9.48 -12.69
N ILE A 55 2.37 8.41 -13.39
CA ILE A 55 1.41 7.48 -13.99
C ILE A 55 1.80 6.10 -13.45
N ILE A 56 1.20 5.65 -12.35
CA ILE A 56 1.21 4.22 -12.02
C ILE A 56 0.43 3.54 -13.16
N GLN A 57 1.15 2.94 -14.11
CA GLN A 57 0.62 2.12 -15.20
C GLN A 57 0.76 0.63 -14.89
#